data_AF-A0A1W9WGI9-F1
#
_entry.id   AF-A0A1W9WGI9-F1
#
_cell.length_a   1.000
_cell.length_b   1.000
_cell.length_c   1.000
_cell.angle_alpha   90.00
_cell.angle_beta   90.00
_cell.angle_gamma   90.00
#
_symmetry.space_group_name_H-M   'P 1'
#
loop_
_entity.id
_entity.type
_entity.pdbx_description
1 polymer ?
#
loop_
_entity_poly.entity_id
_entity_poly.type
_entity_poly.pdbx_seq_one_letter_code
_entity_poly.pdbx_strand_id
1 'polypeptide(L)'
;MSEALEKVFVSLVEKSWDKYYERIHHKYLDDMLVGAVIASNVEMGYSLIDLNSDGVNHYLRFEHLPSKKRLIFQLTNLTEDIVSAKVLGKHARVVIGYGQMISNVGKIWQAFKAEVKSGLLDKGEPGVITFDADVTSGYIYAQVPLILDLEQYFEGKYKINHPLLEKHISAVTHSLAKYLAGRLGA
;
A
#
# COMPACT_ATOMS: atom_id res chain seq x y z
N MET A 1 -42.42 34.06 -11.21
CA MET A 1 -41.19 34.48 -10.50
C MET A 1 -40.75 33.44 -9.47
N SER A 2 -41.65 32.98 -8.58
CA SER A 2 -41.38 31.90 -7.62
C SER A 2 -40.82 30.61 -8.27
N GLU A 3 -41.46 30.09 -9.32
CA GLU A 3 -41.03 28.85 -9.98
C GLU A 3 -39.65 28.94 -10.65
N ALA A 4 -39.25 30.13 -11.13
CA ALA A 4 -37.93 30.33 -11.71
C ALA A 4 -36.83 30.32 -10.63
N LEU A 5 -37.12 30.92 -9.46
CA LEU A 5 -36.20 30.88 -8.31
C LEU A 5 -36.11 29.47 -7.73
N GLU A 6 -37.22 28.73 -7.69
CA GLU A 6 -37.24 27.32 -7.27
C GLU A 6 -36.35 26.45 -8.17
N LYS A 7 -36.44 26.62 -9.50
CA LYS A 7 -35.56 25.91 -10.46
C LYS A 7 -34.09 26.24 -10.23
N VAL A 8 -33.76 27.48 -9.91
CA VAL A 8 -32.37 27.87 -9.57
C VAL A 8 -31.93 27.20 -8.27
N PHE A 9 -32.77 27.17 -7.24
CA PHE A 9 -32.47 26.50 -5.97
C PHE A 9 -32.23 25.00 -6.16
N VAL A 10 -33.12 24.29 -6.86
CA VAL A 10 -32.94 22.86 -7.18
C VAL A 10 -31.61 22.63 -7.90
N SER A 11 -31.28 23.44 -8.90
CA SER A 11 -30.00 23.31 -9.62
C SER A 11 -28.78 23.55 -8.72
N LEU A 12 -28.87 24.48 -7.75
CA LEU A 12 -27.80 24.70 -6.77
C LEU A 12 -27.63 23.50 -5.83
N VAL A 13 -28.74 22.89 -5.40
CA VAL A 13 -28.72 21.69 -4.56
C VAL A 13 -28.10 20.52 -5.33
N GLU A 14 -28.53 20.26 -6.57
CA GLU A 14 -27.98 19.20 -7.43
C GLU A 14 -26.45 19.34 -7.60
N LYS A 15 -25.99 20.54 -8.01
CA LYS A 15 -24.55 20.81 -8.17
C LYS A 15 -23.76 20.70 -6.87
N SER A 16 -24.40 20.97 -5.73
CA SER A 16 -23.77 20.81 -4.42
C SER A 16 -23.61 19.34 -4.06
N TRP A 17 -24.59 18.51 -4.37
CA TRP A 17 -24.50 17.06 -4.23
C TRP A 17 -23.40 16.46 -5.10
N ASP A 18 -23.26 16.90 -6.35
CA ASP A 18 -22.19 16.44 -7.23
C ASP A 18 -20.81 16.65 -6.60
N LYS A 19 -20.55 17.86 -6.06
CA LYS A 19 -19.30 18.19 -5.38
C LYS A 19 -19.12 17.42 -4.08
N TYR A 20 -20.21 17.21 -3.33
CA TYR A 20 -20.17 16.45 -2.08
C TYR A 20 -19.79 14.99 -2.34
N TYR A 21 -20.40 14.35 -3.36
CA TYR A 21 -20.09 12.98 -3.74
C TYR A 21 -18.68 12.83 -4.32
N GLU A 22 -18.21 13.82 -5.10
CA GLU A 22 -16.82 13.85 -5.57
C GLU A 22 -15.83 13.84 -4.39
N ARG A 23 -16.09 14.67 -3.38
CA ARG A 23 -15.27 14.73 -2.16
C ARG A 23 -15.30 13.42 -1.37
N ILE A 24 -16.48 12.81 -1.21
CA ILE A 24 -16.62 11.50 -0.56
C ILE A 24 -15.81 10.45 -1.31
N HIS A 25 -15.96 10.38 -2.63
CA HIS A 25 -15.26 9.38 -3.43
C HIS A 25 -13.74 9.48 -3.29
N HIS A 26 -13.17 10.69 -3.30
CA HIS A 26 -11.73 10.88 -3.12
C HIS A 26 -11.27 10.53 -1.71
N LYS A 27 -12.09 10.85 -0.69
CA LYS A 27 -11.78 10.55 0.70
C LYS A 27 -11.65 9.06 0.97
N TYR A 28 -12.43 8.22 0.29
CA TYR A 28 -12.49 6.77 0.54
C TYR A 28 -11.70 5.94 -0.48
N LEU A 29 -10.90 6.58 -1.34
CA LEU A 29 -10.20 5.89 -2.42
C LEU A 29 -9.09 4.96 -1.88
N ASP A 30 -8.45 5.35 -0.80
CA ASP A 30 -7.47 4.55 -0.07
C ASP A 30 -8.11 3.34 0.61
N ASP A 31 -9.26 3.51 1.27
CA ASP A 31 -10.04 2.40 1.85
C ASP A 31 -10.45 1.39 0.78
N MET A 32 -10.85 1.88 -0.39
CA MET A 32 -11.13 1.02 -1.54
C MET A 32 -9.88 0.27 -2.01
N LEU A 33 -8.72 0.92 -2.04
CA LEU A 33 -7.46 0.26 -2.39
C LEU A 33 -7.05 -0.77 -1.33
N VAL A 34 -7.28 -0.51 -0.05
CA VAL A 34 -7.06 -1.50 1.02
C VAL A 34 -7.88 -2.77 0.77
N GLY A 35 -9.18 -2.62 0.46
CA GLY A 35 -10.04 -3.74 0.08
C GLY A 35 -9.52 -4.48 -1.17
N ALA A 36 -9.09 -3.74 -2.18
CA ALA A 36 -8.50 -4.29 -3.40
C ALA A 36 -7.23 -5.11 -3.13
N VAL A 37 -6.33 -4.60 -2.29
CA VAL A 37 -5.08 -5.27 -1.91
C VAL A 37 -5.38 -6.55 -1.13
N ILE A 38 -6.35 -6.53 -0.21
CA ILE A 38 -6.78 -7.73 0.51
C ILE A 38 -7.29 -8.79 -0.46
N ALA A 39 -8.26 -8.44 -1.31
CA ALA A 39 -8.85 -9.37 -2.27
C ALA A 39 -7.79 -9.98 -3.19
N SER A 40 -6.95 -9.14 -3.79
CA SER A 40 -5.90 -9.56 -4.72
C SER A 40 -4.90 -10.54 -4.08
N ASN A 41 -4.46 -10.28 -2.85
CA ASN A 41 -3.50 -11.17 -2.19
C ASN A 41 -4.12 -12.49 -1.71
N VAL A 42 -5.40 -12.47 -1.33
CA VAL A 42 -6.14 -13.69 -1.01
C VAL A 42 -6.32 -14.57 -2.25
N GLU A 43 -6.63 -13.97 -3.41
CA GLU A 43 -6.70 -14.69 -4.69
C GLU A 43 -5.34 -15.28 -5.11
N MET A 44 -4.24 -14.60 -4.77
CA MET A 44 -2.87 -15.11 -4.92
C MET A 44 -2.48 -16.20 -3.91
N GLY A 45 -3.40 -16.63 -3.03
CA GLY A 45 -3.20 -17.73 -2.08
C GLY A 45 -2.61 -17.34 -0.72
N TYR A 46 -2.50 -16.04 -0.41
CA TYR A 46 -2.07 -15.60 0.90
C TYR A 46 -3.24 -15.53 1.88
N SER A 47 -2.95 -15.72 3.17
CA SER A 47 -3.90 -15.46 4.26
C SER A 47 -3.62 -14.10 4.90
N LEU A 48 -4.63 -13.26 5.09
CA LEU A 48 -4.53 -12.04 5.88
C LEU A 48 -4.39 -12.43 7.36
N ILE A 49 -3.30 -12.01 8.01
CA ILE A 49 -3.00 -12.35 9.40
C ILE A 49 -3.03 -11.15 10.34
N ASP A 50 -2.98 -9.94 9.80
CA ASP A 50 -3.08 -8.70 10.58
C ASP A 50 -3.63 -7.57 9.69
N LEU A 51 -4.51 -6.77 10.27
CA LEU A 51 -5.11 -5.58 9.67
C LEU A 51 -5.26 -4.53 10.77
N ASN A 52 -4.63 -3.38 10.59
CA ASN A 52 -4.71 -2.26 11.52
C ASN A 52 -4.75 -0.93 10.76
N SER A 53 -5.33 0.10 11.39
CA SER A 53 -5.30 1.47 10.88
C SER A 53 -5.12 2.44 12.05
N ASP A 54 -4.24 3.42 11.89
CA ASP A 54 -4.02 4.49 12.88
C ASP A 54 -4.78 5.79 12.54
N GLY A 55 -5.64 5.73 11.51
CA GLY A 55 -6.39 6.87 10.98
C GLY A 55 -5.64 7.68 9.91
N VAL A 56 -4.36 7.39 9.67
CA VAL A 56 -3.53 7.99 8.60
C VAL A 56 -2.89 6.91 7.73
N ASN A 57 -2.47 5.81 8.35
CA ASN A 57 -1.86 4.67 7.73
C ASN A 57 -2.73 3.44 7.90
N HIS A 58 -2.84 2.66 6.83
CA HIS A 58 -3.42 1.33 6.85
C HIS A 58 -2.30 0.30 6.74
N TYR A 59 -2.29 -0.67 7.66
CA TYR A 59 -1.27 -1.71 7.74
C TYR A 59 -1.90 -3.07 7.51
N LEU A 60 -1.36 -3.79 6.53
CA LEU A 60 -1.78 -5.13 6.15
C LEU A 60 -0.60 -6.08 6.26
N ARG A 61 -0.85 -7.27 6.79
CA ARG A 61 0.11 -8.37 6.80
C ARG A 61 -0.53 -9.65 6.31
N PHE A 62 0.15 -10.29 5.37
CA PHE A 62 -0.27 -11.56 4.81
C PHE A 62 0.81 -12.62 4.98
N GLU A 63 0.40 -13.88 5.08
CA GLU A 63 1.29 -15.05 5.10
C GLU A 63 0.82 -16.09 4.09
N HIS A 64 1.72 -16.53 3.22
CA HIS A 64 1.50 -17.71 2.39
C HIS A 64 1.85 -18.94 3.23
N LEU A 65 0.80 -19.58 3.78
CA LEU A 65 0.93 -20.64 4.79
C LEU A 65 1.85 -21.80 4.35
N PRO A 66 1.79 -22.30 3.10
CA PRO A 66 2.65 -23.41 2.68
C PRO A 66 4.14 -23.06 2.66
N SER A 67 4.49 -21.86 2.20
CA SER A 67 5.90 -21.48 2.01
C SER A 67 6.46 -20.60 3.13
N LYS A 68 5.65 -20.22 4.12
CA LYS A 68 6.02 -19.31 5.21
C LYS A 68 6.68 -18.03 4.70
N LYS A 69 6.12 -17.50 3.61
CA LYS A 69 6.50 -16.18 3.06
C LYS A 69 5.50 -15.17 3.56
N ARG A 70 5.97 -13.97 3.89
CA ARG A 70 5.12 -12.87 4.32
C ARG A 70 5.14 -11.72 3.35
N LEU A 71 4.02 -11.04 3.27
CA LEU A 71 3.87 -9.78 2.58
C LEU A 71 3.39 -8.75 3.59
N ILE A 72 4.05 -7.60 3.63
CA ILE A 72 3.56 -6.43 4.35
C ILE A 72 3.17 -5.36 3.34
N PHE A 73 2.08 -4.66 3.62
CA PHE A 73 1.64 -3.54 2.82
C PHE A 73 1.16 -2.45 3.76
N GLN A 74 1.85 -1.33 3.77
CA GLN A 74 1.43 -0.11 4.45
C GLN A 74 0.97 0.89 3.39
N LEU A 75 -0.10 1.62 3.66
CA LEU A 75 -0.62 2.65 2.77
C LEU A 75 -0.89 3.94 3.54
N THR A 76 -0.53 5.08 2.94
CA THR A 76 -0.87 6.44 3.38
C THR A 76 -1.42 7.20 2.19
N ASN A 77 -2.62 7.77 2.29
CA ASN A 77 -3.14 8.66 1.24
C ASN A 77 -2.43 10.02 1.32
N LEU A 78 -1.84 10.48 0.21
CA LEU A 78 -1.12 11.75 0.17
C LEU A 78 -1.99 12.92 -0.27
N THR A 79 -3.17 12.64 -0.84
CA THR A 79 -4.03 13.62 -1.49
C THR A 79 -5.50 13.34 -1.17
N GLU A 80 -5.86 13.24 0.11
CA GLU A 80 -7.24 13.02 0.56
C GLU A 80 -8.15 14.22 0.23
N ASP A 81 -7.61 15.42 0.31
CA ASP A 81 -8.37 16.62 -0.01
C ASP A 81 -8.51 16.79 -1.53
N ILE A 82 -9.69 17.24 -1.94
CA ILE A 82 -10.06 17.37 -3.36
C ILE A 82 -9.18 18.37 -4.11
N VAL A 83 -8.61 19.37 -3.43
CA VAL A 83 -7.78 20.39 -4.10
C VAL A 83 -6.44 19.76 -4.48
N SER A 84 -5.77 19.12 -3.51
CA SER A 84 -4.52 18.40 -3.76
C SER A 84 -4.70 17.29 -4.79
N ALA A 85 -5.79 16.51 -4.70
CA ALA A 85 -6.10 15.46 -5.67
C ALA A 85 -6.24 16.00 -7.11
N LYS A 86 -6.85 17.18 -7.30
CA LYS A 86 -7.02 17.80 -8.62
C LYS A 86 -5.75 18.43 -9.19
N VAL A 87 -4.86 18.91 -8.32
CA VAL A 87 -3.63 19.61 -8.73
C VAL A 87 -2.48 18.63 -8.92
N LEU A 88 -2.31 17.71 -7.98
CA LEU A 88 -1.18 16.80 -7.92
C LEU A 88 -1.50 15.43 -8.50
N GLY A 89 -2.78 15.07 -8.68
CA GLY A 89 -3.22 13.70 -8.96
C GLY A 89 -3.44 12.90 -7.67
N LYS A 90 -4.12 11.76 -7.77
CA LYS A 90 -4.48 10.95 -6.59
C LYS A 90 -3.35 10.00 -6.24
N HIS A 91 -2.57 10.36 -5.23
CA HIS A 91 -1.37 9.61 -4.87
C HIS A 91 -1.48 8.98 -3.50
N ALA A 92 -0.92 7.78 -3.36
CA ALA A 92 -0.68 7.15 -2.07
C ALA A 92 0.80 6.81 -1.94
N ARG A 93 1.34 7.01 -0.74
CA ARG A 93 2.60 6.38 -0.35
C ARG A 93 2.28 4.97 0.11
N VAL A 94 3.05 4.01 -0.37
CA VAL A 94 2.96 2.64 0.10
C VAL A 94 4.31 2.12 0.53
N VAL A 95 4.35 1.23 1.52
CA VAL A 95 5.53 0.41 1.81
C VAL A 95 5.14 -1.02 1.57
N ILE A 96 5.78 -1.64 0.58
CA ILE A 96 5.59 -3.06 0.28
C ILE A 96 6.82 -3.80 0.77
N GLY A 97 6.61 -4.89 1.51
CA GLY A 97 7.70 -5.71 2.00
C GLY A 97 7.47 -7.19 1.80
N TYR A 98 8.58 -7.90 1.64
CA TYR A 98 8.65 -9.34 1.50
C TYR A 98 9.42 -9.92 2.68
N GLY A 99 8.80 -10.84 3.40
CA GLY A 99 9.36 -11.52 4.56
C GLY A 99 9.64 -12.99 4.27
N GLN A 100 10.78 -13.48 4.76
CA GLN A 100 11.12 -14.89 4.73
C GLN A 100 11.42 -15.38 6.14
N MET A 101 10.90 -16.56 6.48
CA MET A 101 11.23 -17.22 7.73
C MET A 101 12.65 -17.79 7.66
N ILE A 102 13.44 -17.54 8.72
CA ILE A 102 14.85 -17.91 8.78
C ILE A 102 15.15 -18.64 10.09
N SER A 103 15.87 -19.75 10.02
CA SER A 103 16.39 -20.43 11.20
C SER A 103 17.51 -19.61 11.84
N ASN A 104 17.45 -19.39 13.15
CA ASN A 104 18.47 -18.63 13.90
C ASN A 104 18.63 -17.17 13.46
N VAL A 105 17.49 -16.45 13.40
CA VAL A 105 17.41 -15.04 12.99
C VAL A 105 18.38 -14.14 13.74
N GLY A 106 18.56 -14.33 15.05
CA GLY A 106 19.43 -13.48 15.86
C GLY A 106 20.88 -13.42 15.34
N LYS A 107 21.45 -14.59 15.00
CA LYS A 107 22.82 -14.68 14.49
C LYS A 107 22.93 -14.08 13.08
N ILE A 108 21.98 -14.40 12.19
CA ILE A 108 21.98 -13.92 10.80
C ILE A 108 21.77 -12.41 10.76
N TRP A 109 20.85 -11.88 11.58
CA TRP A 109 20.56 -10.45 11.64
C TRP A 109 21.71 -9.62 12.20
N GLN A 110 22.47 -10.14 13.18
CA GLN A 110 23.66 -9.47 13.69
C GLN A 110 24.76 -9.35 12.62
N ALA A 111 25.02 -10.42 11.87
CA ALA A 111 25.94 -10.38 10.74
C ALA A 111 25.45 -9.40 9.66
N PHE A 112 24.16 -9.47 9.32
CA PHE A 112 23.52 -8.61 8.34
C PHE A 112 23.59 -7.11 8.70
N LYS A 113 23.33 -6.75 9.96
CA LYS A 113 23.39 -5.35 10.45
C LYS A 113 24.80 -4.76 10.40
N ALA A 114 25.84 -5.58 10.57
CA ALA A 114 27.22 -5.12 10.50
C ALA A 114 27.58 -4.63 9.09
N GLU A 115 27.00 -5.24 8.06
CA GLU A 115 27.19 -4.85 6.66
C GLU A 115 26.34 -3.65 6.22
N VAL A 116 25.09 -3.55 6.70
CA VAL A 116 24.13 -2.51 6.26
C VAL A 116 24.41 -1.13 6.86
N LYS A 117 25.15 -1.04 7.97
CA LYS A 117 25.45 0.23 8.66
C LYS A 117 26.30 1.23 7.86
N SER A 118 26.75 0.92 6.64
CA SER A 118 27.62 1.81 5.85
C SER A 118 26.88 2.88 5.02
N GLY A 119 25.56 2.97 5.06
CA GLY A 119 24.79 3.94 4.26
C GLY A 119 23.86 4.80 5.11
N LEU A 120 24.01 6.13 5.04
CA LEU A 120 22.94 7.08 5.38
C LEU A 120 21.80 6.87 4.37
N LEU A 121 20.88 5.96 4.67
CA LEU A 121 19.67 5.74 3.87
C LEU A 121 18.49 6.40 4.59
N ASP A 122 17.87 7.39 3.96
CA ASP A 122 16.59 7.90 4.40
C ASP A 122 15.51 6.84 4.11
N LYS A 123 14.82 6.40 5.16
CA LYS A 123 13.86 5.28 5.10
C LYS A 123 12.55 5.65 4.41
N GLY A 124 12.35 6.93 4.05
CA GLY A 124 11.12 7.41 3.41
C GLY A 124 11.21 7.59 1.89
N GLU A 125 12.41 7.54 1.30
CA GLU A 125 12.60 7.85 -0.12
C GLU A 125 12.17 6.69 -1.04
N PRO A 126 11.32 6.94 -2.05
CA PRO A 126 10.85 5.90 -2.96
C PRO A 126 11.99 5.10 -3.60
N GLY A 127 11.88 3.77 -3.58
CA GLY A 127 12.87 2.87 -4.18
C GLY A 127 14.04 2.48 -3.27
N VAL A 128 14.20 3.12 -2.10
CA VAL A 128 15.24 2.72 -1.13
C VAL A 128 14.83 1.43 -0.43
N ILE A 129 15.57 0.35 -0.70
CA ILE A 129 15.33 -0.94 -0.07
C ILE A 129 15.92 -0.92 1.35
N THR A 130 15.06 -1.16 2.33
CA THR A 130 15.44 -1.32 3.72
C THR A 130 15.18 -2.74 4.18
N PHE A 131 15.84 -3.13 5.27
CA PHE A 131 15.66 -4.45 5.86
C PHE A 131 15.28 -4.31 7.33
N ASP A 132 14.44 -5.23 7.78
CA ASP A 132 14.04 -5.34 9.18
C ASP A 132 13.92 -6.80 9.59
N ALA A 133 13.98 -7.10 10.89
CA ALA A 133 13.83 -8.46 11.39
C ALA A 133 12.88 -8.51 12.57
N ASP A 134 11.88 -9.38 12.45
CA ASP A 134 11.06 -9.81 13.58
C ASP A 134 11.69 -11.09 14.16
N VAL A 135 12.54 -10.87 15.17
CA VAL A 135 13.27 -11.95 15.85
C VAL A 135 12.32 -12.89 16.59
N THR A 136 11.18 -12.37 17.07
CA THR A 136 10.20 -13.14 17.84
C THR A 136 9.48 -14.15 16.94
N SER A 137 9.04 -13.71 15.75
CA SER A 137 8.35 -14.62 14.82
C SER A 137 9.31 -15.34 13.85
N GLY A 138 10.59 -14.98 13.86
CA GLY A 138 11.61 -15.66 13.06
C GLY A 138 11.67 -15.19 11.60
N TYR A 139 11.30 -13.94 11.31
CA TYR A 139 11.25 -13.40 9.94
C TYR A 139 12.26 -12.28 9.72
N ILE A 140 12.84 -12.24 8.53
CA ILE A 140 13.58 -11.09 8.01
C ILE A 140 12.81 -10.55 6.81
N TYR A 141 12.67 -9.22 6.74
CA TYR A 141 11.95 -8.51 5.70
C TYR A 141 12.89 -7.64 4.89
N ALA A 142 12.66 -7.60 3.58
CA ALA A 142 13.09 -6.52 2.71
C ALA A 142 11.87 -5.66 2.38
N GLN A 143 12.00 -4.35 2.40
CA GLN A 143 10.88 -3.41 2.23
C GLN A 143 11.28 -2.26 1.33
N VAL A 144 10.34 -1.74 0.57
CA VAL A 144 10.56 -0.57 -0.30
C VAL A 144 9.36 0.38 -0.21
N PRO A 145 9.58 1.67 0.09
CA PRO A 145 8.56 2.69 -0.06
C PRO A 145 8.40 3.03 -1.55
N LEU A 146 7.16 3.30 -1.97
CA LEU A 146 6.80 3.71 -3.32
C LEU A 146 5.71 4.78 -3.25
N ILE A 147 5.55 5.53 -4.34
CA ILE A 147 4.39 6.39 -4.55
C ILE A 147 3.59 5.78 -5.69
N LEU A 148 2.33 5.45 -5.41
CA LEU A 148 1.40 4.92 -6.37
C LEU A 148 0.44 6.02 -6.81
N ASP A 149 0.24 6.15 -8.11
CA ASP A 149 -0.96 6.79 -8.65
C ASP A 149 -2.14 5.84 -8.42
N LEU A 150 -3.12 6.29 -7.67
CA LEU A 150 -4.31 5.52 -7.32
C LEU A 150 -5.22 5.34 -8.53
N GLU A 151 -5.30 6.32 -9.44
CA GLU A 151 -6.28 6.31 -10.53
C GLU A 151 -6.08 5.13 -11.48
N GLN A 152 -4.84 4.67 -11.68
CA GLN A 152 -4.55 3.54 -12.56
C GLN A 152 -5.18 2.21 -12.08
N TYR A 153 -5.50 2.09 -10.79
CA TYR A 153 -6.09 0.87 -10.22
C TYR A 153 -7.61 0.90 -10.21
N PHE A 154 -8.25 1.99 -10.65
CA PHE A 154 -9.70 2.11 -10.68
C PHE A 154 -10.19 2.40 -12.10
N GLU A 155 -11.04 1.53 -12.62
CA GLU A 155 -11.80 1.74 -13.84
C GLU A 155 -13.13 2.45 -13.49
N GLY A 156 -13.23 3.75 -13.80
CA GLY A 156 -14.39 4.55 -13.39
C GLY A 156 -14.40 4.79 -11.87
N LYS A 157 -15.57 4.76 -11.23
CA LYS A 157 -15.70 5.14 -9.80
C LYS A 157 -15.41 4.00 -8.81
N TYR A 158 -15.76 2.74 -9.13
CA TYR A 158 -15.76 1.66 -8.13
C TYR A 158 -15.17 0.34 -8.61
N LYS A 159 -14.83 0.22 -9.89
CA LYS A 159 -14.30 -1.04 -10.42
C LYS A 159 -12.79 -1.06 -10.25
N ILE A 160 -12.27 -2.09 -9.62
CA ILE A 160 -10.85 -2.25 -9.36
C ILE A 160 -10.19 -3.03 -10.50
N ASN A 161 -9.01 -2.59 -10.93
CA ASN A 161 -8.16 -3.31 -11.87
C ASN A 161 -7.24 -4.29 -11.10
N HIS A 162 -7.83 -5.40 -10.64
CA HIS A 162 -7.12 -6.46 -9.92
C HIS A 162 -5.89 -7.00 -10.67
N PRO A 163 -5.96 -7.30 -11.98
CA PRO A 163 -4.81 -7.80 -12.72
C PRO A 163 -3.60 -6.87 -12.69
N LEU A 164 -3.81 -5.55 -12.76
CA LEU A 164 -2.73 -4.57 -12.68
C LEU A 164 -2.14 -4.52 -11.25
N LEU A 165 -3.01 -4.48 -10.24
CA LEU A 165 -2.60 -4.43 -8.84
C LEU A 165 -1.77 -5.66 -8.44
N GLU A 166 -2.25 -6.85 -8.77
CA GLU A 166 -1.56 -8.12 -8.56
C GLU A 166 -0.19 -8.15 -9.24
N LYS A 167 -0.13 -7.70 -10.51
CA LYS A 167 1.11 -7.63 -11.27
C LYS A 167 2.13 -6.72 -10.59
N HIS A 168 1.71 -5.55 -10.11
CA HIS A 168 2.60 -4.61 -9.44
C HIS A 168 3.09 -5.14 -8.08
N ILE A 169 2.20 -5.67 -7.26
CA ILE A 169 2.57 -6.28 -5.96
C ILE A 169 3.51 -7.47 -6.17
N SER A 170 3.22 -8.33 -7.16
CA SER A 170 4.07 -9.48 -7.51
C SER A 170 5.45 -9.05 -7.99
N ALA A 171 5.54 -8.01 -8.83
CA ALA A 171 6.82 -7.51 -9.33
C ALA A 171 7.71 -6.97 -8.20
N VAL A 172 7.12 -6.25 -7.25
CA VAL A 172 7.83 -5.71 -6.09
C VAL A 172 8.30 -6.85 -5.18
N THR A 173 7.40 -7.74 -4.79
CA THR A 173 7.73 -8.85 -3.89
C THR A 173 8.74 -9.83 -4.49
N HIS A 174 8.67 -10.11 -5.80
CA HIS A 174 9.67 -10.90 -6.52
C HIS A 174 11.05 -10.26 -6.47
N SER A 175 11.12 -8.94 -6.68
CA SER A 175 12.39 -8.20 -6.63
C SER A 175 12.95 -8.21 -5.22
N LEU A 176 12.14 -7.90 -4.20
CA LEU A 176 12.55 -7.92 -2.80
C LEU A 176 12.99 -9.31 -2.33
N ALA A 177 12.35 -10.37 -2.81
CA ALA A 177 12.77 -11.75 -2.54
C ALA A 177 14.18 -12.03 -3.06
N LYS A 178 14.54 -11.54 -4.26
CA LYS A 178 15.90 -11.67 -4.80
C LYS A 178 16.92 -10.88 -3.98
N TYR A 179 16.60 -9.65 -3.58
CA TYR A 179 17.47 -8.84 -2.72
C TYR A 179 17.71 -9.51 -1.37
N LEU A 180 16.65 -10.02 -0.75
CA LEU A 180 16.75 -10.71 0.53
C LEU A 180 17.57 -11.99 0.40
N ALA A 181 17.29 -12.83 -0.61
CA ALA A 181 18.03 -14.07 -0.84
C ALA A 181 19.51 -13.82 -1.14
N GLY A 182 19.83 -12.85 -2.00
CA GLY A 182 21.22 -12.50 -2.33
C GLY A 182 22.02 -11.99 -1.13
N ARG A 183 21.36 -11.45 -0.11
CA ARG A 183 21.99 -11.02 1.14
C ARG A 183 22.04 -12.10 2.22
N LEU A 184 21.18 -13.11 2.16
CA LEU A 184 21.19 -14.24 3.08
C LEU A 184 22.14 -15.37 2.65
N GLY A 185 22.48 -15.43 1.36
CA GLY A 185 23.38 -16.42 0.76
C GLY A 185 24.77 -15.88 0.38
N ALA A 186 25.11 -14.67 0.81
CA ALA A 186 26.47 -14.11 0.76
C ALA A 186 27.20 -14.36 2.08
#